data_AF-A0A959AYH6-F1
#
_entry.id   AF-A0A959AYH6-F1
#
_cell.length_a   1.000
_cell.length_b   1.000
_cell.length_c   1.000
_cell.angle_alpha   90.00
_cell.angle_beta   90.00
_cell.angle_gamma   90.00
#
_symmetry.space_group_name_H-M   'P 1'
#
loop_
_entity.id
_entity.type
_entity.pdbx_description
1 polymer ?
#
loop_
_entity_poly.entity_id
_entity_poly.type
_entity_poly.pdbx_seq_one_letter_code
_entity_poly.pdbx_strand_id
1 'polypeptide(L)'
;YAEAHLRTGDFETARKYYSKALELDPQNAVAESIVRQLAPKSPKGNTSFRLNAYPHARLVTLAGEFNGWNPVSLPFIRQNGEWVCTLGLEPGRYEYKLIIDGVWTPDPENPEVTVNEGNLNSVMVVVE
;
A
#
# COMPACT_ATOMS: atom_id res chain seq x y z
N TYR A 1 -7.58 25.71 -0.89
CA TYR A 1 -6.38 24.96 -1.33
C TYR A 1 -6.68 23.48 -1.56
N ALA A 2 -7.23 22.72 -0.59
CA ALA A 2 -7.54 21.29 -0.74
C ALA A 2 -8.47 20.95 -1.93
N GLU A 3 -9.53 21.72 -2.15
CA GLU A 3 -10.48 21.51 -3.26
C GLU A 3 -9.85 21.66 -4.65
N ALA A 4 -8.80 22.47 -4.79
CA ALA A 4 -8.12 22.63 -6.06
C ALA A 4 -7.44 21.31 -6.49
N HIS A 5 -6.85 20.60 -5.53
CA HIS A 5 -6.23 19.30 -5.77
C HIS A 5 -7.27 18.22 -6.12
N LEU A 6 -8.47 18.27 -5.53
CA LEU A 6 -9.59 17.40 -5.95
C LEU A 6 -9.93 17.60 -7.43
N ARG A 7 -9.98 18.85 -7.91
CA ARG A 7 -10.33 19.18 -9.30
C ARG A 7 -9.24 18.77 -10.29
N THR A 8 -7.98 18.76 -9.87
CA THR A 8 -6.84 18.37 -10.73
C THR A 8 -6.49 16.88 -10.62
N GLY A 9 -7.18 16.11 -9.79
CA GLY A 9 -6.93 14.67 -9.60
C GLY A 9 -5.75 14.33 -8.68
N ASP A 10 -5.21 15.31 -7.96
CA ASP A 10 -4.12 15.12 -6.98
C ASP A 10 -4.70 14.71 -5.61
N PHE A 11 -5.24 13.50 -5.57
CA PHE A 11 -6.00 13.00 -4.42
C PHE A 11 -5.15 12.80 -3.16
N GLU A 12 -3.85 12.52 -3.30
CA GLU A 12 -2.95 12.41 -2.14
C GLU A 12 -2.79 13.76 -1.44
N THR A 13 -2.49 14.80 -2.21
CA THR A 13 -2.33 16.15 -1.66
C THR A 13 -3.66 16.68 -1.12
N ALA A 14 -4.77 16.43 -1.82
CA ALA A 14 -6.10 16.75 -1.31
C ALA A 14 -6.36 16.08 0.04
N ARG A 15 -6.14 14.77 0.16
CA ARG A 15 -6.31 14.00 1.41
C ARG A 15 -5.45 14.59 2.53
N LYS A 16 -4.18 14.89 2.27
CA LYS A 16 -3.27 15.51 3.25
C LYS A 16 -3.82 16.82 3.82
N TYR A 17 -4.35 17.70 2.97
CA TYR A 17 -4.91 18.97 3.44
C TYR A 17 -6.20 18.79 4.24
N TYR A 18 -7.08 17.86 3.84
CA TYR A 18 -8.28 17.57 4.62
C TYR A 18 -7.97 16.87 5.95
N SER A 19 -6.94 16.02 6.02
CA SER A 19 -6.46 15.46 7.30
C SER A 19 -6.01 16.55 8.26
N LYS A 20 -5.27 17.55 7.78
CA LYS A 20 -4.87 18.71 8.60
C LYS A 20 -6.06 19.55 9.07
N ALA A 21 -7.12 19.65 8.27
CA ALA A 21 -8.35 20.32 8.70
C ALA A 21 -9.02 19.58 9.86
N LEU A 22 -8.98 18.23 9.89
CA LEU A 22 -9.50 17.42 10.99
C LEU A 22 -8.67 17.51 12.27
N GLU A 23 -7.35 17.75 12.17
CA GLU A 23 -6.50 18.01 13.34
C GLU A 23 -6.91 19.31 14.05
N LEU A 24 -7.34 20.32 13.28
CA LEU A 24 -7.77 21.63 13.79
C LEU A 24 -9.22 21.63 14.24
N ASP A 25 -10.09 20.92 13.52
CA ASP A 25 -11.51 20.76 13.83
C ASP A 25 -11.94 19.30 13.58
N PRO A 26 -11.86 18.44 14.61
CA PRO A 26 -12.26 17.04 14.51
C PRO A 26 -13.73 16.81 14.15
N GLN A 27 -14.60 17.83 14.27
CA GLN A 27 -16.02 17.73 13.95
C GLN A 27 -16.34 18.15 12.51
N ASN A 28 -15.32 18.48 11.70
CA ASN A 28 -15.51 18.87 10.31
C ASN A 28 -15.96 17.67 9.44
N ALA A 29 -17.27 17.48 9.35
CA ALA A 29 -17.90 16.37 8.62
C ALA A 29 -17.53 16.34 7.12
N VAL A 30 -17.27 17.50 6.50
CA VAL A 30 -16.85 17.59 5.09
C VAL A 30 -15.44 17.02 4.94
N ALA A 31 -14.50 17.47 5.78
CA ALA A 31 -13.14 16.97 5.77
C ALA A 31 -13.10 15.47 6.11
N GLU A 32 -13.91 15.00 7.05
CA GLU A 32 -14.02 13.58 7.41
C GLU A 32 -14.48 12.74 6.22
N SER A 33 -15.57 13.16 5.56
CA SER A 33 -16.10 12.46 4.38
C SER A 33 -15.09 12.41 3.25
N ILE A 34 -14.42 13.52 2.95
CA ILE A 34 -13.42 13.58 1.88
C ILE A 34 -12.19 12.73 2.22
N VAL A 35 -11.67 12.79 3.44
CA VAL A 35 -10.55 11.93 3.84
C VAL A 35 -10.91 10.46 3.72
N ARG A 36 -12.14 10.06 4.10
CA ARG A 36 -12.62 8.67 3.94
C ARG A 36 -12.76 8.25 2.48
N GLN A 37 -13.24 9.13 1.61
CA GLN A 37 -13.40 8.83 0.19
C GLN A 37 -12.06 8.75 -0.54
N LEU A 38 -11.13 9.64 -0.19
CA LEU A 38 -9.78 9.69 -0.76
C LEU A 38 -8.83 8.72 -0.06
N ALA A 39 -9.25 8.09 1.04
CA ALA A 39 -8.45 7.06 1.70
C ALA A 39 -8.18 5.98 0.64
N PRO A 40 -6.91 5.73 0.32
CA PRO A 40 -6.59 4.72 -0.67
C PRO A 40 -7.16 3.40 -0.17
N LYS A 41 -8.03 2.81 -0.98
CA LYS A 41 -8.66 1.54 -0.65
C LYS A 41 -7.64 0.46 -0.95
N SER A 42 -6.90 0.03 0.06
CA SER A 42 -6.27 -1.28 -0.04
C SER A 42 -7.35 -2.31 -0.36
N PRO A 43 -7.04 -3.34 -1.15
CA PRO A 43 -7.90 -4.51 -1.21
C PRO A 43 -8.21 -4.98 0.22
N LYS A 44 -9.41 -5.50 0.46
CA LYS A 44 -9.79 -6.03 1.77
C LYS A 44 -9.51 -7.54 1.76
N GLY A 45 -9.10 -8.08 2.90
CA GLY A 45 -8.90 -9.51 3.04
C GLY A 45 -8.17 -9.93 4.32
N ASN A 46 -7.79 -11.19 4.36
CA ASN A 46 -7.20 -11.88 5.51
C ASN A 46 -5.68 -11.69 5.65
N THR A 47 -4.99 -11.28 4.58
CA THR A 47 -3.52 -11.20 4.57
C THR A 47 -3.06 -9.75 4.43
N SER A 48 -2.16 -9.31 5.30
CA SER A 48 -1.60 -7.96 5.27
C SER A 48 -0.08 -8.00 5.08
N PHE A 49 0.37 -7.32 4.04
CA PHE A 49 1.77 -7.02 3.78
C PHE A 49 2.07 -5.65 4.40
N ARG A 50 3.19 -5.58 5.12
CA ARG A 50 3.60 -4.39 5.86
C ARG A 50 5.07 -4.10 5.60
N LEU A 51 5.41 -2.82 5.48
CA LEU A 51 6.79 -2.37 5.30
C LEU A 51 6.99 -1.06 6.07
N ASN A 52 7.90 -1.08 7.04
CA ASN A 52 8.29 0.09 7.83
C ASN A 52 9.40 0.89 7.15
N ALA A 53 10.23 0.23 6.35
CA ALA A 53 11.29 0.84 5.57
C ALA A 53 10.78 1.79 4.47
N TYR A 54 11.72 2.50 3.85
CA TYR A 54 11.47 3.44 2.76
C TYR A 54 10.42 4.52 3.10
N PRO A 55 10.60 5.31 4.18
CA PRO A 55 9.66 6.38 4.58
C PRO A 55 9.53 7.50 3.54
N HIS A 56 10.49 7.62 2.61
CA HIS A 56 10.52 8.63 1.55
C HIS A 56 10.18 8.10 0.16
N ALA A 57 9.89 6.79 0.03
CA ALA A 57 9.42 6.27 -1.26
C ALA A 57 8.11 6.95 -1.66
N ARG A 58 7.93 7.17 -2.96
CA ARG A 58 6.76 7.85 -3.52
C ARG A 58 5.65 6.85 -3.80
N LEU A 59 6.01 5.64 -4.24
CA LEU A 59 5.08 4.56 -4.54
C LEU A 59 5.67 3.23 -4.10
N VAL A 60 4.88 2.44 -3.39
CA VAL A 60 5.15 1.03 -3.14
C VAL A 60 3.97 0.21 -3.62
N THR A 61 4.21 -0.79 -4.44
CA THR A 61 3.20 -1.74 -4.92
C THR A 61 3.66 -3.18 -4.67
N LEU A 62 2.69 -4.10 -4.61
CA LEU A 62 2.90 -5.52 -4.44
C LEU A 62 2.78 -6.24 -5.78
N ALA A 63 3.71 -7.16 -6.06
CA ALA A 63 3.57 -8.11 -7.16
C ALA A 63 3.94 -9.51 -6.68
N GLY A 64 3.19 -10.51 -7.10
CA GLY A 64 3.45 -11.91 -6.76
C GLY A 64 2.58 -12.84 -7.57
N GLU A 65 2.64 -14.12 -7.26
CA GLU A 65 1.90 -15.16 -8.00
C GLU A 65 0.39 -14.89 -8.03
N PHE A 66 -0.18 -14.40 -6.92
CA PHE A 66 -1.60 -14.09 -6.77
C PHE A 66 -2.13 -12.96 -7.67
N ASN A 67 -1.25 -12.12 -8.24
CA ASN A 67 -1.65 -11.09 -9.20
C ASN A 67 -0.94 -11.22 -10.56
N GLY A 68 -0.38 -12.40 -10.85
CA GLY A 68 0.37 -12.64 -12.09
C GLY A 68 1.58 -11.73 -12.24
N TRP A 69 2.25 -11.39 -11.13
CA TRP A 69 3.41 -10.49 -11.10
C TRP A 69 3.16 -9.11 -11.71
N ASN A 70 1.93 -8.60 -11.63
CA ASN A 70 1.60 -7.26 -12.10
C ASN A 70 2.19 -6.20 -11.14
N PRO A 71 3.09 -5.31 -11.60
CA PRO A 71 3.81 -4.39 -10.72
C PRO A 71 3.01 -3.18 -10.26
N VAL A 72 1.78 -2.97 -10.75
CA VAL A 72 1.01 -1.74 -10.48
C VAL A 72 -0.39 -1.98 -9.90
N SER A 73 -0.86 -3.22 -9.83
CA SER A 73 -2.27 -3.50 -9.49
C SER A 73 -2.59 -3.47 -7.99
N LEU A 74 -1.58 -3.52 -7.12
CA LEU A 74 -1.76 -3.61 -5.67
C LEU A 74 -0.91 -2.54 -4.94
N PRO A 75 -1.34 -1.26 -4.92
CA PRO A 75 -0.63 -0.21 -4.22
C PRO A 75 -0.74 -0.36 -2.70
N PHE A 76 0.38 -0.15 -2.01
CA PHE A 76 0.41 0.05 -0.58
C PHE A 76 -0.11 1.43 -0.22
N ILE A 77 -0.60 1.53 1.00
CA ILE A 77 -1.11 2.77 1.57
C ILE A 77 -0.34 3.13 2.83
N ARG A 78 -0.11 4.42 3.06
CA ARG A 78 0.48 4.88 4.32
C ARG A 78 -0.55 4.82 5.45
N GLN A 79 -0.26 4.04 6.49
CA GLN A 79 -0.99 4.01 7.75
C GLN A 79 0.00 4.23 8.90
N ASN A 80 -0.15 5.33 9.65
CA ASN A 80 0.71 5.66 10.79
C ASN A 80 2.23 5.61 10.50
N GLY A 81 2.64 5.97 9.28
CA GLY A 81 4.04 5.93 8.82
C GLY A 81 4.46 4.62 8.14
N GLU A 82 3.72 3.54 8.34
CA GLU A 82 3.97 2.23 7.73
C GLU A 82 3.28 2.13 6.36
N TRP A 83 3.90 1.42 5.41
CA TRP A 83 3.23 0.98 4.19
C TRP A 83 2.41 -0.27 4.48
N VAL A 84 1.13 -0.28 4.12
CA VAL A 84 0.24 -1.43 4.31
C VAL A 84 -0.49 -1.78 3.01
N CYS A 85 -0.49 -3.05 2.65
CA CYS A 85 -1.33 -3.60 1.59
C CYS A 85 -2.03 -4.86 2.09
N THR A 86 -3.35 -4.82 2.19
CA THR A 86 -4.17 -5.97 2.56
C THR A 86 -4.81 -6.57 1.30
N LEU A 87 -4.98 -7.88 1.25
CA LEU A 87 -5.74 -8.58 0.23
C LEU A 87 -6.21 -9.95 0.71
N GLY A 88 -7.25 -10.47 0.06
CA GLY A 88 -7.73 -11.82 0.30
C GLY A 88 -6.84 -12.81 -0.44
N LEU A 89 -6.25 -13.73 0.29
CA LEU A 89 -5.50 -14.85 -0.26
C LEU A 89 -6.02 -16.14 0.34
N GLU A 90 -6.13 -17.17 -0.50
CA GLU A 90 -6.39 -18.53 -0.03
C GLU A 90 -5.17 -19.06 0.76
N PRO A 91 -5.35 -20.05 1.63
CA PRO A 91 -4.22 -20.74 2.26
C PRO A 91 -3.26 -21.27 1.20
N GLY A 92 -1.97 -21.04 1.39
CA GLY A 92 -0.96 -21.36 0.39
C GLY A 92 0.37 -20.68 0.63
N ARG A 93 1.37 -21.08 -0.15
CA ARG A 93 2.70 -20.45 -0.20
C ARG A 93 2.80 -19.64 -1.48
N TYR A 94 3.10 -18.35 -1.35
CA TYR A 94 3.18 -17.40 -2.46
C TYR A 94 4.55 -16.73 -2.54
N GLU A 95 5.10 -16.64 -3.74
CA GLU A 95 6.25 -15.79 -4.04
C GLU A 95 5.80 -14.36 -4.37
N TYR A 96 6.55 -13.37 -3.89
CA TYR A 96 6.27 -11.96 -4.12
C TYR A 96 7.52 -11.07 -4.08
N LYS A 97 7.33 -9.84 -4.56
CA LYS A 97 8.25 -8.69 -4.43
C LYS A 97 7.49 -7.41 -4.18
N LEU A 98 8.19 -6.44 -3.60
CA LEU A 98 7.77 -5.06 -3.53
C LEU A 98 8.35 -4.30 -4.71
N ILE A 99 7.57 -3.41 -5.31
CA ILE A 99 8.07 -2.48 -6.32
C ILE A 99 8.11 -1.11 -5.64
N ILE A 100 9.32 -0.67 -5.32
CA ILE A 100 9.58 0.55 -4.57
C ILE A 100 10.12 1.58 -5.56
N ASP A 101 9.32 2.60 -5.86
CA ASP A 101 9.64 3.62 -6.87
C ASP A 101 10.08 3.03 -8.23
N GLY A 102 9.44 1.92 -8.64
CA GLY A 102 9.73 1.21 -9.88
C GLY A 102 10.82 0.15 -9.79
N VAL A 103 11.46 -0.03 -8.62
CA VAL A 103 12.52 -1.02 -8.41
C VAL A 103 11.98 -2.29 -7.76
N TRP A 104 12.16 -3.41 -8.44
CA TRP A 104 11.85 -4.75 -7.94
C TRP A 104 12.74 -5.10 -6.76
N THR A 105 12.16 -5.22 -5.59
CA THR A 105 12.85 -5.37 -4.31
C THR A 105 12.23 -6.56 -3.58
N PRO A 106 12.99 -7.62 -3.24
CA PRO A 106 12.55 -8.57 -2.23
C PRO A 106 12.20 -7.82 -0.96
N ASP A 107 11.14 -8.22 -0.28
CA ASP A 107 10.72 -7.62 0.97
C ASP A 107 11.88 -7.68 2.00
N PRO A 108 12.47 -6.52 2.36
CA PRO A 108 13.64 -6.48 3.23
C PRO A 108 13.31 -6.80 4.69
N GLU A 109 12.03 -6.79 5.06
CA GLU A 109 11.55 -7.09 6.41
C GLU A 109 11.07 -8.55 6.54
N ASN A 110 11.00 -9.28 5.41
CA ASN A 110 10.69 -10.70 5.40
C ASN A 110 11.96 -11.54 5.18
N PRO A 111 12.43 -12.30 6.19
CA PRO A 111 13.60 -13.15 6.04
C PRO A 111 13.36 -14.39 5.16
N GLU A 112 12.09 -14.78 4.96
CA GLU A 112 11.75 -15.95 4.16
C GLU A 112 11.83 -15.62 2.68
N VAL A 113 12.82 -16.23 2.01
CA VAL A 113 13.13 -16.00 0.61
C VAL A 113 13.34 -17.30 -0.14
N THR A 114 13.19 -17.23 -1.46
CA THR A 114 13.48 -18.33 -2.39
C THR A 114 14.18 -17.80 -3.62
N VAL A 115 14.95 -18.65 -4.29
CA VAL A 115 15.53 -18.34 -5.59
C VAL A 115 14.81 -19.15 -6.65
N ASN A 116 14.16 -18.46 -7.58
CA ASN A 116 13.45 -19.07 -8.70
C ASN A 116 13.95 -18.44 -10.01
N GLU A 117 14.46 -19.26 -10.92
CA GLU A 117 15.07 -18.81 -12.19
C GLU A 117 16.12 -17.70 -12.03
N GLY A 118 16.92 -17.77 -10.96
CA GLY A 118 17.94 -16.76 -10.64
C GLY A 118 17.40 -15.47 -10.00
N ASN A 119 16.08 -15.37 -9.80
CA ASN A 119 15.46 -14.27 -9.08
C ASN A 119 15.29 -14.60 -7.61
N LEU A 120 15.82 -13.75 -6.74
CA LEU A 120 15.51 -13.79 -5.31
C LEU A 120 14.13 -13.19 -5.09
N ASN A 121 13.19 -13.95 -4.53
CA ASN A 121 11.83 -13.53 -4.21
C ASN A 121 11.56 -13.73 -2.71
N SER A 122 10.69 -12.90 -2.14
CA SER A 122 10.18 -13.13 -0.78
C SER A 122 9.04 -14.13 -0.80
N VAL A 123 8.85 -14.84 0.30
CA VAL A 123 7.85 -15.90 0.43
C VAL A 123 6.87 -15.55 1.53
N MET A 124 5.58 -15.58 1.21
CA MET A 124 4.49 -15.45 2.18
C MET A 124 3.77 -16.79 2.29
N VAL A 125 3.49 -17.23 3.52
CA VAL A 125 2.66 -18.41 3.78
C VAL A 125 1.38 -17.97 4.45
N VAL A 126 0.26 -18.22 3.79
CA VAL A 126 -1.09 -18.01 4.32
C VAL A 126 -1.57 -19.33 4.89
N VAL A 127 -1.91 -19.33 6.18
CA VAL A 127 -2.47 -20.48 6.90
C VAL A 127 -3.98 -20.29 7.11
N GLU A 128 -4.70 -21.40 7.30
CA GLU A 128 -6.13 -21.41 7.65
C GLU A 128 -6.44 -20.70 8.98
#